data_AF-A0A358NIL8-F1
#
_entry.id   AF-A0A358NIL8-F1
#
_cell.length_a   1.000
_cell.length_b   1.000
_cell.length_c   1.000
_cell.angle_alpha   90.00
_cell.angle_beta   90.00
_cell.angle_gamma   90.00
#
_symmetry.space_group_name_H-M   'P 1'
#
loop_
_entity.id
_entity.type
_entity.pdbx_description
1 polymer ?
#
loop_
_entity_poly.entity_id
_entity_poly.type
_entity_poly.pdbx_seq_one_letter_code
_entity_poly.pdbx_strand_id
1 'polypeptide(L)'
;MKRILVPVDGSNASVSAVKKAIEIGKTYNSVIKLISVVKSTEKRRKERNENLWNAVDGSIIADIAESAELEKKLESKYTENAEMLLSQIAAKLNFAGT
;
A
#
# COMPACT_ATOMS: atom_id res chain seq x y z
N MET A 1 -12.56 23.78 5.98
CA MET A 1 -12.42 23.10 4.67
C MET A 1 -12.63 21.61 4.86
N LYS A 2 -13.55 20.97 4.13
CA LYS A 2 -13.83 19.53 4.25
C LYS A 2 -12.77 18.72 3.50
N ARG A 3 -12.52 17.48 3.93
CA ARG A 3 -11.52 16.58 3.35
C ARG A 3 -12.15 15.24 3.02
N ILE A 4 -11.83 14.70 1.84
CA ILE A 4 -12.26 13.38 1.37
C ILE A 4 -11.02 12.50 1.34
N LEU A 5 -11.05 11.36 2.05
CA LEU A 5 -10.02 10.35 1.98
C LEU A 5 -10.46 9.25 1.02
N VAL A 6 -9.60 8.89 0.06
CA VAL A 6 -9.89 7.85 -0.93
C VAL A 6 -8.80 6.78 -0.85
N PRO A 7 -9.12 5.56 -0.38
CA PRO A 7 -8.20 4.44 -0.45
C PRO A 7 -8.08 3.94 -1.89
N VAL A 8 -6.85 3.65 -2.33
CA VAL A 8 -6.54 3.13 -3.65
C VAL A 8 -5.63 1.92 -3.56
N ASP A 9 -6.01 0.85 -4.25
CA ASP A 9 -5.27 -0.42 -4.32
C ASP A 9 -4.80 -0.74 -5.76
N GLY A 10 -5.12 0.12 -6.72
CA GLY A 10 -4.79 -0.03 -8.13
C GLY A 10 -5.86 -0.75 -8.96
N SER A 11 -6.93 -1.24 -8.33
CA SER A 11 -8.06 -1.83 -9.04
C SER A 11 -8.84 -0.77 -9.84
N ASN A 12 -9.53 -1.19 -10.90
CA ASN A 12 -10.42 -0.32 -11.68
C ASN A 12 -11.54 0.29 -10.81
N ALA A 13 -12.00 -0.44 -9.79
CA ALA A 13 -12.98 0.04 -8.83
C ALA A 13 -12.41 1.20 -8.00
N SER A 14 -11.19 1.07 -7.49
CA SER A 14 -10.54 2.14 -6.73
C SER A 14 -10.29 3.40 -7.57
N VAL A 15 -9.91 3.25 -8.85
CA VAL A 15 -9.77 4.39 -9.78
C VAL A 15 -11.11 5.08 -10.04
N SER A 16 -12.19 4.31 -10.18
CA SER A 16 -13.54 4.87 -10.30
C SER A 16 -13.97 5.62 -9.04
N ALA A 17 -13.60 5.14 -7.86
CA ALA A 17 -13.82 5.85 -6.60
C ALA A 17 -13.08 7.20 -6.56
N VAL A 18 -11.85 7.27 -7.07
CA VAL A 18 -11.12 8.55 -7.18
C VAL A 18 -11.85 9.52 -8.11
N LYS A 19 -12.33 9.05 -9.28
CA LYS A 19 -13.11 9.90 -10.20
C LYS A 19 -14.36 10.45 -9.53
N LYS A 20 -15.09 9.61 -8.78
CA LYS A 20 -16.28 10.06 -8.06
C LYS A 20 -15.94 11.05 -6.93
N ALA A 21 -14.83 10.82 -6.23
CA ALA A 21 -14.35 11.74 -5.22
C ALA A 21 -13.98 13.11 -5.79
N ILE A 22 -13.44 13.17 -7.02
CA ILE A 22 -13.18 14.44 -7.74
C ILE A 22 -14.49 15.19 -7.98
N GLU A 23 -15.55 14.53 -8.45
CA GLU A 23 -16.87 15.15 -8.63
C GLU A 23 -17.40 15.74 -7.32
N ILE A 24 -17.39 14.94 -6.24
CA ILE A 24 -17.85 15.37 -4.91
C ILE A 24 -16.98 16.51 -4.38
N GLY A 25 -15.66 16.40 -4.56
CA GLY A 25 -14.67 17.39 -4.13
C GLY A 25 -14.94 18.76 -4.75
N LYS A 26 -15.33 18.79 -6.03
CA LYS A 26 -15.75 20.00 -6.73
C LYS A 26 -17.03 20.58 -6.15
N THR A 27 -18.08 19.76 -6.00
CA THR A 27 -19.39 20.23 -5.48
C THR A 27 -19.29 20.85 -4.09
N TYR A 28 -18.41 20.32 -3.23
CA TYR A 28 -18.30 20.76 -1.84
C TYR A 28 -17.01 21.51 -1.51
N ASN A 29 -16.26 21.96 -2.52
CA ASN A 29 -14.96 22.64 -2.36
C ASN A 29 -14.05 21.94 -1.31
N SER A 30 -13.85 20.64 -1.49
CA SER A 30 -13.16 19.76 -0.55
C SER A 30 -11.79 19.32 -1.06
N VAL A 31 -10.84 19.12 -0.14
CA VAL A 31 -9.53 18.55 -0.47
C VAL A 31 -9.62 17.04 -0.56
N ILE A 32 -9.02 16.45 -1.57
CA ILE A 32 -8.94 14.99 -1.73
C ILE A 32 -7.57 14.52 -1.27
N LYS A 33 -7.55 13.49 -0.42
CA LYS A 33 -6.35 12.77 0.01
C LYS A 33 -6.42 11.35 -0.50
N LEU A 34 -5.40 10.90 -1.21
CA LEU A 34 -5.26 9.52 -1.64
C LEU A 34 -4.39 8.74 -0.65
N ILE A 35 -4.72 7.47 -0.41
CA ILE A 35 -3.89 6.58 0.40
C ILE A 35 -3.83 5.20 -0.24
N SER A 36 -2.64 4.63 -0.33
CA SER A 36 -2.45 3.21 -0.67
C SER A 36 -1.89 2.50 0.54
N VAL A 37 -2.45 1.34 0.86
CA VAL A 37 -2.07 0.55 2.04
C VAL A 37 -1.20 -0.62 1.60
N VAL A 38 0.06 -0.61 2.05
CA VAL A 38 0.99 -1.71 1.85
C VAL A 38 0.99 -2.58 3.09
N LYS A 39 0.84 -3.90 2.91
CA LYS A 39 0.91 -4.86 4.03
C LYS A 39 2.36 -5.05 4.45
N SER A 40 2.67 -4.89 5.74
CA SER A 40 4.00 -5.22 6.25
C SER A 40 4.26 -6.73 6.18
N THR A 41 5.51 -7.09 5.95
CA THR A 41 5.98 -8.48 5.89
C THR A 41 6.05 -9.13 7.27
N GLU A 42 6.23 -8.33 8.33
CA GLU A 42 6.32 -8.79 9.73
C GLU A 42 5.14 -9.65 10.17
N LYS A 43 3.91 -9.30 9.74
CA LYS A 43 2.71 -10.06 10.09
C LYS A 43 2.73 -11.48 9.51
N ARG A 44 3.28 -11.66 8.30
CA ARG A 44 3.44 -12.98 7.67
C ARG A 44 4.52 -13.82 8.35
N ARG A 45 5.58 -13.18 8.88
CA ARG A 45 6.66 -13.88 9.59
C ARG A 45 6.17 -14.44 10.92
N LYS A 46 5.37 -13.69 11.70
CA LYS A 46 4.81 -14.21 12.96
C LYS A 46 4.02 -15.51 12.74
N GLU A 47 3.16 -15.51 11.71
CA GLU A 47 2.37 -16.69 11.31
C GLU A 47 3.24 -17.86 10.83
N ARG A 48 4.33 -17.62 10.10
CA ARG A 48 5.26 -18.67 9.66
C ARG A 48 6.12 -19.22 10.80
N ASN A 49 6.63 -18.34 11.66
CA ASN A 49 7.60 -18.70 12.69
C ASN A 49 6.94 -19.52 13.81
N GLU A 50 5.69 -19.20 14.18
CA GLU A 50 4.89 -20.02 15.12
C GLU A 50 4.80 -21.49 14.68
N ASN A 51 4.80 -21.77 13.38
CA ASN A 51 4.76 -23.13 12.85
C ASN A 51 6.15 -23.82 12.80
N LEU A 52 7.23 -23.04 12.74
CA LEU A 52 8.60 -23.53 12.58
C LEU A 52 9.33 -23.81 13.90
N TRP A 53 8.94 -23.17 15.01
CA TRP A 53 9.54 -23.41 16.34
C TRP A 53 9.47 -24.88 16.79
N ASN A 54 8.52 -25.65 16.25
CA ASN A 54 8.37 -27.08 16.56
C ASN A 54 9.45 -27.97 15.93
N ALA A 55 10.34 -27.44 15.07
CA ALA A 55 11.24 -28.22 14.22
C ALA A 55 12.73 -27.82 14.28
N VAL A 56 13.17 -27.02 15.26
CA VAL A 56 14.48 -26.33 15.19
C VAL A 56 15.69 -27.24 15.43
N ASP A 57 16.54 -27.37 14.40
CA ASP A 57 18.00 -27.55 14.49
C ASP A 57 18.72 -26.25 14.05
N GLY A 58 20.04 -26.15 14.28
CA GLY A 58 20.82 -24.92 14.10
C GLY A 58 20.87 -24.34 12.68
N SER A 59 20.42 -25.08 11.66
CA SER A 59 20.32 -24.64 10.26
C SER A 59 19.37 -23.45 10.08
N ILE A 60 18.31 -23.41 10.89
CA ILE A 60 17.23 -22.42 10.77
C ILE A 60 17.71 -20.99 11.07
N ILE A 61 18.79 -20.82 11.83
CA ILE A 61 19.29 -19.49 12.22
C ILE A 61 19.84 -18.70 11.03
N ALA A 62 20.54 -19.37 10.10
CA ALA A 62 21.06 -18.72 8.89
C ALA A 62 19.93 -18.30 7.95
N ASP A 63 18.93 -19.17 7.75
CA ASP A 63 17.76 -18.90 6.91
C ASP A 63 16.90 -17.73 7.46
N ILE A 64 16.88 -17.54 8.78
CA ILE A 64 16.17 -16.44 9.44
C ILE A 64 16.77 -15.06 9.06
N ALA A 65 18.09 -14.96 8.93
CA ALA A 65 18.76 -13.70 8.59
C ALA A 65 18.55 -13.34 7.11
N GLU A 66 18.71 -14.31 6.20
CA GLU A 66 18.51 -14.11 4.77
C GLU A 66 17.04 -13.77 4.45
N SER A 67 16.09 -14.44 5.11
CA SER A 67 14.67 -14.14 4.95
C SER A 67 14.30 -12.73 5.45
N ALA A 68 14.92 -12.22 6.51
CA ALA A 68 14.68 -10.87 7.00
C ALA A 68 15.16 -9.80 6.00
N GLU A 69 16.32 -9.99 5.37
CA GLU A 69 16.82 -9.04 4.35
C GLU A 69 15.95 -9.05 3.09
N LEU A 70 15.51 -10.24 2.65
CA LEU A 70 14.59 -10.38 1.52
C LEU A 70 13.24 -9.70 1.80
N GLU A 71 12.70 -9.86 3.01
CA GLU A 71 11.45 -9.22 3.43
C GLU A 71 11.54 -7.70 3.38
N LYS A 72 12.65 -7.12 3.86
CA LYS A 72 12.90 -5.67 3.79
C LYS A 72 12.94 -5.18 2.34
N LYS A 73 13.59 -5.93 1.44
CA LYS A 73 13.61 -5.63 0.00
C LYS A 73 12.23 -5.74 -0.66
N LEU A 74 11.41 -6.70 -0.23
CA LEU A 74 10.03 -6.82 -0.70
C LEU A 74 9.16 -5.65 -0.22
N GLU A 75 9.27 -5.27 1.05
CA GLU A 75 8.51 -4.16 1.62
C GLU A 75 8.86 -2.81 0.95
N SER A 76 10.15 -2.55 0.70
CA SER A 76 10.57 -1.36 -0.04
C SER A 76 9.98 -1.35 -1.45
N LYS A 77 9.99 -2.49 -2.14
CA LYS A 77 9.43 -2.62 -3.49
C LYS A 77 7.90 -2.41 -3.52
N TYR A 78 7.18 -2.91 -2.52
CA TYR A 78 5.75 -2.66 -2.43
C TYR A 78 5.42 -1.19 -2.14
N THR A 79 6.23 -0.55 -1.31
CA THR A 79 6.12 0.89 -1.02
C THR A 79 6.35 1.72 -2.28
N GLU A 80 7.43 1.45 -3.01
CA GLU A 80 7.74 2.12 -4.27
C GLU A 80 6.61 1.95 -5.31
N ASN A 81 6.06 0.75 -5.44
CA ASN A 81 4.92 0.51 -6.32
C ASN A 81 3.67 1.31 -5.91
N ALA A 82 3.40 1.42 -4.61
CA ALA A 82 2.28 2.20 -4.09
C ALA A 82 2.46 3.70 -4.35
N GLU A 83 3.68 4.23 -4.18
CA GLU A 83 4.01 5.62 -4.51
C GLU A 83 3.89 5.90 -6.00
N MET A 84 4.36 4.99 -6.85
CA MET A 84 4.22 5.09 -8.29
C MET A 84 2.74 5.08 -8.71
N LEU A 85 1.91 4.21 -8.12
CA LEU A 85 0.47 4.17 -8.36
C LEU A 85 -0.18 5.51 -8.02
N LEU A 86 0.10 6.05 -6.83
CA LEU A 86 -0.45 7.33 -6.39
C LEU A 86 -0.03 8.48 -7.33
N SER A 87 1.24 8.49 -7.72
CA SER A 87 1.80 9.48 -8.66
C SER A 87 1.14 9.40 -10.03
N GLN A 88 0.92 8.18 -10.55
CA GLN A 88 0.24 7.97 -11.83
C GLN A 88 -1.22 8.42 -11.80
N ILE A 89 -1.94 8.16 -10.71
CA ILE A 89 -3.32 8.64 -10.52
C ILE A 89 -3.35 10.17 -10.49
N ALA A 90 -2.44 10.78 -9.72
CA ALA A 90 -2.32 12.23 -9.62
C ALA A 90 -1.99 12.89 -10.96
N ALA A 91 -1.13 12.26 -11.78
CA ALA A 91 -0.75 12.77 -13.09
C ALA A 91 -1.83 12.60 -14.17
N LYS A 92 -2.59 11.50 -14.13
CA LYS A 92 -3.60 11.18 -15.16
C LYS A 92 -4.95 11.85 -14.93
N LEU A 93 -5.30 12.14 -13.68
CA LEU A 93 -6.61 12.69 -13.34
C LEU A 93 -6.51 14.18 -13.04
N ASN A 94 -7.48 14.95 -13.53
CA ASN A 94 -7.54 16.37 -13.26
C ASN A 94 -8.23 16.64 -11.92
N PHE A 95 -7.43 17.00 -10.91
CA PHE A 95 -7.91 17.44 -9.59
C PHE A 95 -8.18 18.95 -9.53
N ALA A 96 -7.71 19.73 -10.52
CA ALA A 96 -8.02 21.14 -10.64
C ALA A 96 -9.39 21.34 -11.29
N GLY A 97 -10.23 22.19 -10.71
CA GLY A 97 -11.51 22.57 -11.30
C GLY A 97 -11.29 23.34 -12.60
N THR A 98 -12.00 22.96 -13.66
CA THR A 98 -12.28 23.81 -14.83
C THR A 98 -13.47 24.69 -14.51
#